data_AF-A0A2N7RSU0-F1
#
_entry.id   AF-A0A2N7RSU0-F1
#
_cell.length_a   1.000
_cell.length_b   1.000
_cell.length_c   1.000
_cell.angle_alpha   90.00
_cell.angle_beta   90.00
_cell.angle_gamma   90.00
#
_symmetry.space_group_name_H-M   'P 1'
#
loop_
_entity.id
_entity.type
_entity.pdbx_description
1 polymer ?
#
loop_
_entity_poly.entity_id
_entity_poly.type
_entity_poly.pdbx_seq_one_letter_code
_entity_poly.pdbx_strand_id
1 'polypeptide(L)' 'MAWYKFEGVKFRLADNTFYTPDFAVLLTGGALEAHEVKGHWQDDARAKIKIAADMYPLRFVAVQSLPKKAGGGWKVEAF' A
#
# COMPACT_ATOMS: atom_id res chain seq x y z
N MET A 1 -8.93 -13.94 4.90
CA MET A 1 -8.20 -13.58 3.67
C MET A 1 -8.47 -14.64 2.62
N ALA A 2 -8.90 -14.26 1.41
CA ALA A 2 -9.22 -15.21 0.34
C ALA A 2 -8.04 -15.44 -0.60
N TRP A 3 -7.24 -14.40 -0.85
CA TRP A 3 -6.04 -14.49 -1.67
C TRP A 3 -5.06 -13.39 -1.28
N TYR A 4 -3.78 -13.62 -1.53
CA TYR A 4 -2.77 -12.59 -1.44
C TYR A 4 -1.62 -12.88 -2.41
N LYS A 5 -0.95 -11.84 -2.89
CA LYS A 5 0.24 -11.97 -3.71
C LYS A 5 1.19 -10.81 -3.50
N PHE A 6 2.46 -11.15 -3.30
CA PHE A 6 3.56 -10.19 -3.18
C PHE A 6 3.98 -9.68 -4.57
N GLU A 7 4.10 -8.37 -4.73
CA GLU A 7 4.42 -7.66 -5.97
C GLU A 7 3.63 -8.15 -7.21
N GLY A 8 2.42 -8.66 -6.99
CA GLY A 8 1.62 -9.35 -8.00
C GLY A 8 0.70 -8.46 -8.81
N VAL A 9 0.54 -7.20 -8.40
CA VAL A 9 -0.38 -6.23 -9.00
C VAL A 9 0.39 -4.94 -9.26
N LYS A 10 0.18 -4.35 -10.44
CA LYS A 10 0.80 -3.08 -10.82
C LYS A 10 -0.29 -2.12 -11.29
N PHE A 11 -0.44 -1.00 -10.59
CA PHE A 11 -1.34 0.08 -10.93
C PHE A 11 -0.64 1.09 -11.83
N ARG A 12 -1.33 1.57 -12.86
CA ARG A 12 -0.80 2.62 -13.74
C ARG A 12 -1.38 3.96 -13.29
N LEU A 13 -0.52 4.85 -12.82
CA LEU A 13 -0.92 6.17 -12.31
C LEU A 13 -0.87 7.26 -13.40
N ALA A 14 0.07 7.16 -14.33
CA ALA A 14 0.20 8.07 -15.47
C ALA A 14 0.96 7.39 -16.62
N ASP A 15 1.23 8.12 -17.70
CA ASP A 15 2.12 7.65 -18.75
C ASP A 15 3.52 7.35 -18.19
N ASN A 16 3.96 6.10 -18.36
CA ASN A 16 5.19 5.53 -17.79
C ASN A 16 5.31 5.56 -16.25
N THR A 17 4.25 5.90 -15.52
CA THR A 17 4.27 5.93 -14.05
C THR A 17 3.42 4.80 -13.49
N PHE A 18 4.05 3.91 -12.73
CA PHE A 18 3.40 2.75 -12.14
C PHE A 18 3.61 2.71 -10.63
N TYR A 19 2.61 2.22 -9.92
CA TYR A 19 2.65 1.92 -8.51
C TYR A 19 2.41 0.42 -8.31
N THR A 20 3.36 -0.27 -7.69
CA THR A 20 3.26 -1.69 -7.36
C THR A 20 3.23 -1.79 -5.85
N PRO A 21 2.10 -2.16 -5.22
CA PRO A 21 2.09 -2.44 -3.79
C PRO A 21 2.95 -3.65 -3.45
N ASP A 22 3.52 -3.67 -2.25
CA ASP A 22 4.22 -4.85 -1.73
C ASP A 22 3.30 -6.07 -1.72
N PHE A 23 2.08 -5.95 -1.20
CA PHE A 23 1.11 -7.04 -1.16
C PHE A 23 -0.25 -6.63 -1.71
N ALA A 24 -0.80 -7.40 -2.63
CA ALA A 24 -2.22 -7.33 -2.98
C ALA A 24 -2.96 -8.42 -2.20
N VAL A 25 -4.04 -8.07 -1.52
CA VAL A 25 -4.81 -8.94 -0.65
C VAL A 25 -6.27 -8.88 -1.07
N LEU A 26 -6.87 -10.02 -1.41
CA LEU A 26 -8.31 -10.14 -1.62
C LEU A 26 -8.95 -10.62 -0.32
N LEU A 27 -9.82 -9.79 0.25
CA LEU A 27 -10.62 -10.15 1.40
C LEU A 27 -11.68 -11.19 1.03
N THR A 28 -12.12 -11.96 2.02
CA THR A 28 -13.21 -12.93 1.85
C THR A 28 -14.55 -12.28 1.50
N GLY A 29 -14.70 -10.98 1.78
CA GLY A 29 -15.84 -10.17 1.33
C GLY A 29 -15.74 -9.67 -0.11
N GLY A 30 -14.70 -10.04 -0.87
CA GLY A 30 -14.51 -9.63 -2.27
C GLY A 30 -13.84 -8.26 -2.46
N ALA A 31 -13.57 -7.52 -1.38
CA ALA A 31 -12.81 -6.28 -1.44
C ALA A 31 -11.32 -6.55 -1.62
N LEU A 32 -10.67 -5.79 -2.50
CA LEU A 32 -9.23 -5.89 -2.74
C LEU A 32 -8.52 -4.76 -1.99
N GLU A 33 -7.54 -5.15 -1.18
CA GLU A 33 -6.67 -4.27 -0.41
C GLU A 33 -5.24 -4.35 -0.96
N ALA A 34 -4.56 -3.20 -1.00
CA ALA A 34 -3.17 -3.09 -1.40
C ALA A 34 -2.35 -2.62 -0.19
N HIS A 35 -1.47 -3.48 0.31
CA HIS A 35 -0.66 -3.22 1.49
C HIS A 35 0.77 -2.88 1.07
N GLU A 36 1.24 -1.70 1.46
CA GLU A 36 2.61 -1.23 1.26
C GLU A 36 3.35 -1.27 2.60
N VAL A 37 4.49 -1.94 2.68
CA VAL A 37 5.28 -2.05 3.91
C VAL A 37 6.61 -1.34 3.73
N LYS A 38 6.78 -0.17 4.35
CA LYS A 38 8.03 0.60 4.28
C LYS A 38 8.62 0.90 5.65
N GLY A 39 9.93 0.68 5.80
CA GLY A 39 10.64 1.08 7.01
C GLY A 39 10.99 2.57 7.09
N HIS A 40 11.05 3.24 5.95
CA HIS A 40 11.22 4.69 5.86
C HIS A 40 10.28 5.23 4.79
N TRP A 41 9.35 6.09 5.19
CA TRP A 41 8.43 6.71 4.24
C TRP A 41 9.06 7.98 3.71
N GLN A 42 9.26 8.01 2.40
CA GLN A 42 9.53 9.23 1.66
C GLN A 42 8.19 9.79 1.18
N ASP A 43 8.09 11.12 1.09
CA ASP A 43 6.86 11.82 0.71
C ASP A 43 6.27 11.30 -0.62
N ASP A 44 7.14 10.92 -1.56
CA ASP A 44 6.79 10.34 -2.87
C ASP A 44 5.96 9.05 -2.76
N ALA A 45 6.22 8.18 -1.78
CA ALA A 45 5.49 6.91 -1.64
C ALA A 45 4.05 7.14 -1.17
N ARG A 46 3.82 8.12 -0.28
CA ARG A 46 2.47 8.50 0.18
C ARG A 46 1.67 9.14 -0.93
N ALA A 47 2.31 10.00 -1.73
CA ALA A 47 1.68 10.62 -2.88
C ALA A 47 1.20 9.57 -3.88
N LYS A 48 2.04 8.57 -4.21
CA LYS A 48 1.66 7.47 -5.12
C LYS A 48 0.46 6.67 -4.62
N ILE A 49 0.43 6.33 -3.34
CA ILE A 49 -0.71 5.63 -2.74
C ILE A 49 -1.97 6.48 -2.79
N LYS A 50 -1.88 7.76 -2.47
CA LYS A 50 -3.02 8.67 -2.53
C LYS A 50 -3.57 8.82 -3.95
N ILE A 51 -2.68 8.92 -4.95
CA ILE A 51 -3.07 8.96 -6.37
C ILE A 51 -3.71 7.62 -6.76
N ALA A 52 -3.15 6.49 -6.34
CA ALA A 52 -3.72 5.18 -6.61
C ALA A 52 -5.11 5.01 -5.97
N ALA A 53 -5.29 5.48 -4.73
CA ALA A 53 -6.56 5.45 -3.99
C ALA A 53 -7.63 6.34 -4.61
N ASP A 54 -7.23 7.46 -5.23
CA ASP A 54 -8.14 8.33 -5.99
C ASP A 54 -8.54 7.71 -7.34
N MET A 55 -7.61 7.05 -8.02
CA MET A 55 -7.84 6.48 -9.35
C MET A 55 -8.56 5.13 -9.33
N TYR A 56 -8.34 4.32 -8.29
CA TYR A 56 -8.86 2.95 -8.20
C TYR A 56 -9.76 2.81 -6.98
N PRO A 57 -10.93 2.17 -7.10
CA PRO A 57 -11.85 1.92 -5.96
C PRO A 57 -11.34 0.76 -5.09
N LEU A 58 -10.11 0.89 -4.61
CA LEU A 58 -9.35 -0.10 -3.86
C LEU A 58 -8.90 0.53 -2.56
N ARG A 59 -8.79 -0.29 -1.52
CA ARG A 59 -8.34 0.17 -0.21
C ARG A 59 -6.83 0.04 -0.14
N PHE A 60 -6.13 1.14 0.13
CA PHE A 60 -4.68 1.12 0.23
C PHE A 60 -4.24 1.26 1.67
N VAL A 61 -3.37 0.37 2.14
CA VAL A 61 -2.92 0.28 3.52
C VAL A 61 -1.41 0.47 3.56
N ALA A 62 -0.98 1.61 4.07
CA ALA A 62 0.41 1.92 4.32
C ALA A 62 0.83 1.42 5.72
N VAL A 63 1.84 0.57 5.77
CA VAL A 63 2.42 0.04 7.01
C VAL A 63 3.85 0.58 7.14
N GLN A 64 4.07 1.43 8.14
CA GLN A 64 5.37 1.99 8.49
C GLN A 64 5.98 1.24 9.67
N SER A 65 7.22 0.75 9.54
CA SER A 65 7.96 0.32 10.74
C SER A 65 8.48 1.54 11.49
N LEU A 66 8.17 1.63 12.78
CA LEU A 66 8.64 2.71 13.63
C LEU A 66 10.07 2.39 14.10
N PRO A 67 11.01 3.36 14.06
CA PRO A 67 12.36 3.13 14.54
C PRO A 67 12.33 2.78 16.03
N LYS A 68 13.30 1.97 16.49
CA LYS A 68 13.46 1.61 17.92
C LYS A 68 13.48 2.83 18.86
N LYS A 69 13.99 3.97 18.39
CA LYS A 69 14.00 5.24 19.13
C LYS A 69 12.60 5.82 19.42
N ALA A 70 11.59 5.46 18.64
CA ALA A 70 10.21 5.91 18.79
C ALA A 70 9.32 4.88 19.52
N GLY A 71 9.91 3.91 20.23
CA GLY A 71 9.18 2.84 20.93
C GLY A 71 9.02 1.55 20.11
N GLY A 72 9.47 1.54 18.85
CA GLY A 72 9.28 0.39 17.95
C GLY A 72 7.81 0.19 17.55
N GLY A 73 7.55 -0.85 16.76
CA GLY A 73 6.20 -1.22 16.32
C GLY A 73 5.87 -0.81 14.89
N TRP A 74 4.58 -0.81 14.58
CA TRP A 74 4.06 -0.59 13.23
C TRP A 74 2.99 0.49 13.27
N LYS A 75 3.16 1.52 12.44
CA LYS A 75 2.14 2.53 12.20
C LYS A 75 1.40 2.17 10.93
N VAL A 76 0.10 1.95 11.03
CA VAL A 76 -0.77 1.61 9.89
C VAL A 76 -1.62 2.83 9.54
N GLU A 77 -1.67 3.17 8.26
CA GLU A 77 -2.44 4.29 7.72
C GLU A 77 -3.23 3.77 6.51
N ALA A 78 -4.54 4.00 6.48
CA ALA A 78 -5.41 3.58 5.39
C ALA A 78 -5.81 4.80 4.55
N PHE A 79 -5.79 4.63 3.23
CA PHE A 79 -6.16 5.61 2.21
C PHE A 79 -7.36 5.11 1.41
#